data_AF-A0A9P0LR67-F1
#
_entry.id   AF-A0A9P0LR67-F1
#
_cell.length_a   1.000
_cell.length_b   1.000
_cell.length_c   1.000
_cell.angle_alpha   90.00
_cell.angle_beta   90.00
_cell.angle_gamma   90.00
#
_symmetry.space_group_name_H-M   'P 1'
#
loop_
_entity.id
_entity.type
_entity.pdbx_description
1 polymer ?
#
loop_
_entity_poly.entity_id
_entity_poly.type
_entity_poly.pdbx_seq_one_letter_code
_entity_poly.pdbx_strand_id
1 'polypeptide(L)'
;MSQNTLRELPGTEGENTFEELDSLTALNLERNLIQTLHADAFIGVRKTLTSLSLLNNLLPDFPTAAVSSLKELRVLDIGFNLLTELPLDAFKGNPSITLLALDGNPLATIPFEALSHLNGTLRGLSLGGRLSIGYATETSK
;
A
#
# COMPACT_ATOMS: atom_id res chain seq x y z
N MET A 1 -8.01 8.54 -23.92
CA MET A 1 -9.07 8.77 -22.93
C MET A 1 -8.72 7.96 -21.70
N SER A 2 -8.08 8.56 -20.69
CA SER A 2 -7.75 7.87 -19.44
C SER A 2 -9.01 7.77 -18.60
N GLN A 3 -9.57 6.57 -18.47
CA GLN A 3 -10.71 6.33 -17.61
C GLN A 3 -10.26 6.37 -16.14
N ASN A 4 -10.54 7.48 -15.45
CA ASN A 4 -10.35 7.63 -14.00
C ASN A 4 -11.50 6.94 -13.22
N THR A 5 -11.94 5.78 -13.67
CA THR A 5 -13.12 5.08 -13.15
C THR A 5 -12.80 3.69 -12.62
N LEU A 6 -11.53 3.33 -12.50
CA LEU A 6 -11.14 2.03 -11.98
C LEU A 6 -11.60 1.92 -10.52
N ARG A 7 -12.50 0.99 -10.23
CA ARG A 7 -13.09 0.77 -8.90
C ARG A 7 -12.46 -0.37 -8.14
N GLU A 8 -11.86 -1.30 -8.85
CA GLU A 8 -11.20 -2.46 -8.31
C GLU A 8 -10.00 -2.83 -9.17
N LEU A 9 -9.05 -3.50 -8.55
CA LEU A 9 -7.94 -4.15 -9.24
C LEU A 9 -8.13 -5.65 -9.09
N PRO A 10 -8.56 -6.35 -10.16
CA PRO A 10 -8.90 -7.76 -10.09
C PRO A 10 -7.65 -8.63 -9.92
N GLY A 11 -7.90 -9.85 -9.47
CA GLY A 11 -6.88 -10.88 -9.29
C GLY A 11 -6.67 -11.77 -10.50
N THR A 12 -6.08 -12.95 -10.29
CA THR A 12 -5.90 -13.96 -11.36
C THR A 12 -7.14 -14.81 -11.62
N GLU A 13 -8.22 -14.66 -10.85
CA GLU A 13 -9.51 -15.31 -11.14
C GLU A 13 -10.17 -14.78 -12.44
N GLY A 14 -9.62 -13.70 -13.03
CA GLY A 14 -9.93 -13.23 -14.38
C GLY A 14 -8.67 -13.16 -15.26
N GLU A 15 -8.50 -12.07 -16.02
CA GLU A 15 -7.25 -11.78 -16.71
C GLU A 15 -6.22 -11.25 -15.69
N ASN A 16 -5.05 -11.87 -15.63
CA ASN A 16 -3.94 -11.41 -14.81
C ASN A 16 -3.54 -10.00 -15.31
N THR A 17 -3.94 -8.98 -14.55
CA THR A 17 -4.00 -7.58 -15.00
C THR A 17 -2.66 -7.03 -15.49
N PHE A 18 -1.56 -7.59 -15.00
CA PHE A 18 -0.20 -7.18 -15.34
C PHE A 18 0.67 -8.34 -15.84
N GLU A 19 0.05 -9.38 -16.43
CA GLU A 19 0.80 -10.46 -17.07
C GLU A 19 1.68 -9.94 -18.21
N GLU A 20 2.82 -10.57 -18.43
CA GLU A 20 3.82 -10.24 -19.48
C GLU A 20 4.48 -8.85 -19.34
N LEU A 21 4.14 -8.06 -18.30
CA LEU A 21 4.77 -6.78 -18.00
C LEU A 21 6.10 -6.96 -17.24
N ASP A 22 6.98 -7.82 -17.74
CA ASP A 22 8.22 -8.27 -17.09
C ASP A 22 9.27 -7.16 -16.86
N SER A 23 9.05 -5.97 -17.40
CA SER A 23 9.92 -4.79 -17.22
C SER A 23 9.24 -3.64 -16.49
N LEU A 24 7.99 -3.82 -16.01
CA LEU A 24 7.28 -2.75 -15.32
C LEU A 24 7.87 -2.54 -13.93
N THR A 25 8.42 -1.35 -13.70
CA THR A 25 9.09 -0.97 -12.44
C THR A 25 8.33 0.09 -11.65
N ALA A 26 7.43 0.82 -12.30
CA ALA A 26 6.60 1.85 -11.68
C ALA A 26 5.17 1.75 -12.19
N LEU A 27 4.21 1.79 -11.27
CA LEU A 27 2.78 1.72 -11.56
C LEU A 27 2.06 2.88 -10.88
N ASN A 28 1.47 3.75 -11.70
CA ASN A 28 0.67 4.89 -11.25
C ASN A 28 -0.81 4.55 -11.42
N LEU A 29 -1.54 4.48 -10.31
CA LEU A 29 -2.98 4.25 -10.23
C LEU A 29 -3.68 5.41 -9.52
N GLU A 30 -3.05 6.58 -9.52
CA GLU A 30 -3.52 7.75 -8.79
C GLU A 30 -4.86 8.24 -9.33
N ARG A 31 -5.66 8.85 -8.45
CA ARG A 31 -6.90 9.55 -8.82
C ARG A 31 -7.90 8.66 -9.58
N ASN A 32 -7.95 7.38 -9.19
CA ASN A 32 -9.00 6.46 -9.58
C ASN A 32 -10.06 6.37 -8.46
N LEU A 33 -10.94 5.37 -8.54
CA LEU A 33 -12.01 5.12 -7.57
C LEU A 33 -11.80 3.77 -6.87
N ILE A 34 -10.54 3.32 -6.75
CA ILE A 34 -10.21 1.98 -6.29
C ILE A 34 -10.63 1.84 -4.83
N GLN A 35 -11.51 0.88 -4.57
CA GLN A 35 -11.99 0.50 -3.24
C GLN A 35 -11.44 -0.86 -2.82
N THR A 36 -11.11 -1.72 -3.80
CA THR A 36 -10.69 -3.09 -3.55
C THR A 36 -9.49 -3.48 -4.41
N LEU A 37 -8.52 -4.16 -3.81
CA LEU A 37 -7.37 -4.77 -4.46
C LEU A 37 -7.38 -6.27 -4.13
N HIS A 38 -7.44 -7.12 -5.16
CA HIS A 38 -7.37 -8.56 -4.93
C HIS A 38 -5.98 -8.99 -4.44
N ALA A 39 -5.89 -10.09 -3.67
CA ALA A 39 -4.65 -10.51 -3.00
C ALA A 39 -3.49 -10.82 -3.96
N ASP A 40 -3.80 -11.17 -5.20
CA ASP A 40 -2.86 -11.51 -6.27
C ASP A 40 -2.87 -10.49 -7.41
N ALA A 41 -3.48 -9.31 -7.22
CA ALA A 41 -3.60 -8.26 -8.25
C ALA A 41 -2.25 -7.85 -8.86
N PHE A 42 -1.15 -8.00 -8.13
CA PHE A 42 0.21 -7.65 -8.59
C PHE A 42 1.12 -8.84 -8.88
N ILE A 43 0.58 -10.06 -9.00
CA ILE A 43 1.38 -11.28 -9.12
C ILE A 43 2.30 -11.28 -10.35
N GLY A 44 1.85 -10.68 -11.47
CA GLY A 44 2.62 -10.57 -12.71
C GLY A 44 3.87 -9.69 -12.58
N VAL A 45 3.81 -8.65 -11.73
CA VAL A 45 4.89 -7.65 -11.57
C VAL A 45 5.61 -7.74 -10.22
N ARG A 46 5.33 -8.79 -9.44
CA ARG A 46 5.87 -8.97 -8.07
C ARG A 46 7.40 -8.96 -7.97
N LYS A 47 8.09 -9.26 -9.08
CA LYS A 47 9.57 -9.34 -9.15
C LYS A 47 10.21 -8.05 -9.66
N THR A 48 9.44 -7.11 -10.18
CA THR A 48 9.95 -5.96 -10.95
C THR A 48 9.45 -4.64 -10.41
N LEU A 49 8.26 -4.62 -9.79
CA LEU A 49 7.64 -3.38 -9.34
C LEU A 49 8.38 -2.79 -8.13
N THR A 50 8.88 -1.56 -8.31
CA THR A 50 9.65 -0.81 -7.30
C THR A 50 8.93 0.44 -6.80
N SER A 51 7.96 0.95 -7.56
CA SER A 51 7.15 2.11 -7.19
C SER A 51 5.68 1.85 -7.49
N LEU A 52 4.84 2.04 -6.48
CA LEU A 52 3.40 1.92 -6.57
C LEU A 52 2.76 3.18 -5.99
N SER A 53 1.95 3.85 -6.79
CA SER A 53 1.14 4.98 -6.33
C SER A 53 -0.35 4.65 -6.44
N LEU A 54 -1.01 4.63 -5.29
CA LEU A 54 -2.45 4.50 -5.07
C LEU A 54 -3.03 5.81 -4.51
N LEU A 55 -2.30 6.92 -4.66
CA LEU A 55 -2.68 8.25 -4.16
C LEU A 55 -4.09 8.63 -4.63
N ASN A 56 -4.89 9.17 -3.71
CA ASN A 56 -6.21 9.71 -4.02
C ASN A 56 -7.14 8.67 -4.66
N ASN A 57 -7.31 7.54 -3.97
CA ASN A 57 -8.30 6.50 -4.24
C ASN A 57 -9.30 6.42 -3.08
N LEU A 58 -10.04 5.31 -2.97
CA LEU A 58 -11.12 5.13 -1.99
C LEU A 58 -10.90 3.87 -1.14
N LEU A 59 -9.63 3.50 -0.87
CA LEU A 59 -9.31 2.30 -0.09
C LEU A 59 -9.74 2.50 1.37
N PRO A 60 -10.69 1.69 1.89
CA PRO A 60 -11.09 1.76 3.30
C PRO A 60 -10.05 1.13 4.22
N ASP A 61 -9.36 0.09 3.74
CA ASP A 61 -8.41 -0.73 4.49
C ASP A 61 -7.05 -0.79 3.78
N PHE A 62 -5.99 -0.97 4.56
CA PHE A 62 -4.65 -1.12 3.99
C PHE A 62 -4.56 -2.49 3.28
N PRO A 63 -4.16 -2.55 1.99
CA PRO A 63 -4.28 -3.75 1.18
C PRO A 63 -3.12 -4.74 1.39
N THR A 64 -2.86 -5.15 2.64
CA THR A 64 -1.72 -6.01 3.03
C THR A 64 -1.60 -7.24 2.12
N ALA A 65 -2.71 -7.94 1.88
CA ALA A 65 -2.72 -9.15 1.07
C ALA A 65 -2.17 -8.90 -0.34
N ALA A 66 -2.65 -7.85 -1.01
CA ALA A 66 -2.25 -7.51 -2.37
C ALA A 66 -0.78 -7.09 -2.47
N VAL A 67 -0.32 -6.24 -1.55
CA VAL A 67 1.03 -5.64 -1.64
C VAL A 67 2.12 -6.53 -1.03
N SER A 68 1.78 -7.52 -0.19
CA SER A 68 2.76 -8.36 0.52
C SER A 68 3.73 -9.13 -0.39
N SER A 69 3.34 -9.38 -1.64
CA SER A 69 4.17 -10.09 -2.62
C SER A 69 5.24 -9.19 -3.27
N LEU A 70 5.12 -7.87 -3.16
CA LEU A 70 5.98 -6.86 -3.80
C LEU A 70 7.27 -6.63 -2.98
N LYS A 71 8.18 -7.60 -3.04
CA LYS A 71 9.43 -7.58 -2.24
C LYS A 71 10.43 -6.50 -2.67
N GLU A 72 10.37 -6.10 -3.94
CA GLU A 72 11.23 -5.08 -4.53
C GLU A 72 10.66 -3.66 -4.38
N LEU A 73 9.49 -3.50 -3.74
CA LEU A 73 8.83 -2.20 -3.58
C LEU A 73 9.69 -1.28 -2.71
N ARG A 74 10.04 -0.11 -3.26
CA ARG A 74 10.84 0.95 -2.61
C ARG A 74 9.99 2.16 -2.28
N VAL A 75 9.02 2.47 -3.13
CA VAL A 75 8.15 3.63 -2.97
C VAL A 75 6.70 3.15 -2.95
N LEU A 76 6.01 3.45 -1.86
CA LEU A 76 4.57 3.24 -1.73
C LEU A 76 3.91 4.57 -1.36
N ASP A 77 3.06 5.07 -2.25
CA ASP A 77 2.16 6.16 -1.95
C ASP A 77 0.73 5.62 -1.87
N ILE A 78 0.14 5.69 -0.69
CA ILE A 78 -1.28 5.36 -0.45
C ILE A 78 -1.97 6.53 0.27
N GLY A 79 -1.45 7.75 0.06
CA GLY A 79 -2.03 8.97 0.61
C GLY A 79 -3.42 9.26 0.08
N PHE A 80 -4.18 10.09 0.80
CA PHE A 80 -5.52 10.52 0.43
C PHE A 80 -6.47 9.35 0.10
N ASN A 81 -6.44 8.30 0.93
CA ASN A 81 -7.41 7.22 0.93
C ASN A 81 -8.31 7.33 2.17
N LEU A 82 -9.01 6.26 2.54
CA LEU A 82 -9.97 6.23 3.64
C LEU A 82 -9.48 5.37 4.82
N LEU A 83 -8.16 5.14 4.92
CA LEU A 83 -7.57 4.26 5.93
C LEU A 83 -7.79 4.82 7.34
N THR A 84 -8.54 4.11 8.18
CA THR A 84 -8.76 4.49 9.60
C THR A 84 -7.79 3.79 10.56
N GLU A 85 -7.25 2.64 10.15
CA GLU A 85 -6.27 1.88 10.89
C GLU A 85 -5.19 1.31 9.98
N LEU A 86 -4.06 0.91 10.58
CA LEU A 86 -2.97 0.24 9.89
C LEU A 86 -2.69 -1.10 10.59
N PRO A 87 -2.72 -2.24 9.87
CA PRO A 87 -2.39 -3.53 10.45
C PRO A 87 -0.95 -3.60 10.97
N LEU A 88 -0.72 -4.37 12.03
CA LEU A 88 0.61 -4.55 12.63
C LEU A 88 1.63 -5.15 11.65
N ASP A 89 1.15 -5.92 10.66
CA ASP A 89 1.95 -6.60 9.66
C ASP A 89 1.93 -5.91 8.28
N ALA A 90 1.39 -4.68 8.19
CA ALA A 90 1.16 -3.95 6.94
C ALA A 90 2.38 -3.96 5.99
N PHE A 91 3.59 -3.82 6.53
CA PHE A 91 4.82 -3.74 5.74
C PHE A 91 5.73 -4.97 5.86
N LYS A 92 5.27 -6.05 6.50
CA LYS A 92 6.07 -7.27 6.70
C LYS A 92 6.55 -7.91 5.39
N GLY A 93 5.77 -7.78 4.32
CA GLY A 93 6.09 -8.30 2.99
C GLY A 93 6.96 -7.39 2.12
N ASN A 94 7.22 -6.15 2.57
CA ASN A 94 7.84 -5.10 1.77
C ASN A 94 9.14 -4.57 2.40
N PRO A 95 10.16 -5.43 2.60
CA PRO A 95 11.36 -5.07 3.36
C PRO A 95 12.18 -3.93 2.72
N SER A 96 11.98 -3.68 1.43
CA SER A 96 12.76 -2.73 0.63
C SER A 96 12.23 -1.30 0.62
N ILE A 97 11.11 -1.00 1.29
CA ILE A 97 10.49 0.33 1.26
C ILE A 97 11.44 1.37 1.86
N THR A 98 11.72 2.42 1.08
CA THR A 98 12.50 3.59 1.49
C THR A 98 11.65 4.84 1.62
N LEU A 99 10.54 4.94 0.87
CA LEU A 99 9.61 6.07 0.91
C LEU A 99 8.18 5.55 1.09
N LEU A 100 7.50 6.06 2.12
CA LEU A 100 6.12 5.72 2.45
C LEU A 100 5.31 7.00 2.65
N ALA A 101 4.20 7.14 1.92
CA ALA A 101 3.25 8.22 2.12
C ALA A 101 1.88 7.67 2.56
N LEU A 102 1.42 8.16 3.72
CA LEU A 102 0.15 7.79 4.35
C LEU A 102 -0.70 9.03 4.67
N ASP A 103 -0.23 10.24 4.35
CA ASP A 103 -0.94 11.48 4.64
C ASP A 103 -2.29 11.56 3.92
N GLY A 104 -3.20 12.38 4.46
CA GLY A 104 -4.56 12.49 3.92
C GLY A 104 -5.47 11.30 4.23
N ASN A 105 -5.01 10.29 4.98
CA ASN A 105 -5.87 9.24 5.53
C ASN A 105 -6.40 9.62 6.93
N PRO A 106 -7.62 9.17 7.30
CA PRO A 106 -8.21 9.36 8.63
C PRO A 106 -7.59 8.45 9.71
N LEU A 107 -6.30 8.13 9.62
CA LEU A 107 -5.57 7.34 10.61
C LEU A 107 -5.50 8.10 11.94
N ALA A 108 -5.89 7.45 13.04
CA ALA A 108 -5.74 8.01 14.38
C ALA A 108 -4.32 7.80 14.92
N THR A 109 -3.76 6.62 14.68
CA THR A 109 -2.42 6.21 15.12
C THR A 109 -1.74 5.35 14.07
N ILE A 110 -0.41 5.27 14.14
CA ILE A 110 0.37 4.23 13.46
C ILE A 110 0.98 3.31 14.52
N PRO A 111 0.72 1.99 14.46
CA PRO A 111 1.38 1.04 15.34
C PRO A 111 2.89 1.02 15.11
N PHE A 112 3.66 1.08 16.20
CA PHE A 112 5.11 0.94 16.14
C PHE A 112 5.53 -0.36 15.46
N GLU A 113 4.82 -1.45 15.70
CA GLU A 113 5.08 -2.77 15.14
C GLU A 113 5.06 -2.75 13.60
N ALA A 114 4.10 -2.05 13.01
CA ALA A 114 4.01 -1.90 11.55
C ALA A 114 5.27 -1.23 10.98
N LEU A 115 5.70 -0.11 11.58
CA LEU A 115 6.90 0.62 11.15
C LEU A 115 8.20 -0.11 11.48
N SER A 116 8.20 -0.97 12.50
CA SER A 116 9.39 -1.72 12.91
C SER A 116 9.93 -2.64 11.80
N HIS A 117 9.05 -3.10 10.90
CA HIS A 117 9.41 -3.87 9.71
C HIS A 117 10.26 -3.08 8.70
N LEU A 118 10.27 -1.74 8.80
CA LEU A 118 10.98 -0.84 7.88
C LEU A 118 12.18 -0.12 8.52
N ASN A 119 12.53 -0.45 9.77
CA ASN A 119 13.53 0.29 10.56
C ASN A 119 14.92 0.41 9.86
N GLY A 120 15.31 -0.58 9.07
CA GLY A 120 16.58 -0.57 8.33
C GLY A 120 16.53 0.18 6.99
N THR A 121 15.34 0.38 6.41
CA THR A 121 15.16 0.76 5.00
C THR A 121 14.45 2.08 4.80
N LEU A 122 13.55 2.46 5.70
CA LEU A 122 12.80 3.72 5.59
C LEU A 122 13.75 4.92 5.63
N ARG A 123 13.54 5.88 4.71
CA ARG A 123 14.30 7.12 4.58
C ARG A 123 13.40 8.35 4.53
N GLY A 124 12.18 8.19 4.03
CA GLY A 124 11.16 9.24 4.01
C GLY A 124 9.80 8.68 4.40
N LEU A 125 9.12 9.40 5.29
CA LEU A 125 7.81 9.04 5.79
C LEU A 125 6.94 10.30 5.80
N SER A 126 5.84 10.28 5.05
CA SER A 126 4.83 11.34 5.07
C SER A 126 3.66 10.90 5.93
N LEU A 127 3.50 11.58 7.07
CA LEU A 127 2.39 11.39 8.01
C LEU A 127 1.59 12.69 8.09
N GLY A 128 0.27 12.59 8.08
CA GLY A 128 -0.60 13.75 8.27
C GLY A 128 -0.39 14.41 9.64
N GLY A 129 -0.59 15.73 9.73
CA GLY A 129 -0.23 16.54 10.91
C GLY A 129 -1.02 16.27 12.21
N ARG A 130 -2.00 15.36 12.22
CA ARG A 130 -2.76 14.97 13.43
C ARG A 130 -2.47 13.55 13.92
N LEU A 131 -1.50 12.88 13.31
CA LEU A 131 -1.21 11.47 13.56
C LEU A 131 -0.19 11.31 14.70
N SER A 132 -0.42 10.34 15.58
CA SER A 132 0.55 9.92 16.59
C SER A 132 1.06 8.50 16.32
N ILE A 133 2.29 8.22 16.73
CA ILE A 133 2.82 6.85 16.75
C ILE A 133 2.44 6.24 18.09
N GLY A 134 1.75 5.10 18.05
CA GLY A 134 1.27 4.40 19.24
C GLY A 134 1.94 3.04 19.41
N TYR A 135 2.15 2.62 20.65
CA TYR A 135 2.38 1.21 20.97
C TYR A 135 1.03 0.51 21.05
N ALA A 136 0.94 -0.75 20.62
CA ALA A 136 -0.26 -1.54 20.86
C ALA A 136 -0.52 -1.56 22.38
N THR A 137 -1.55 -0.87 22.84
CA THR A 137 -2.07 -1.11 24.19
C THR A 137 -2.64 -2.51 24.15
N GLU A 138 -2.09 -3.42 24.95
CA GLU A 138 -2.71 -4.70 25.24
C GLU A 138 -4.17 -4.44 25.63
N THR A 139 -5.10 -4.67 24.70
CA THR A 139 -6.50 -4.89 25.07
C THR A 139 -6.52 -6.23 25.77
N SER A 140 -6.32 -6.16 27.09
CA SER A 140 -6.67 -7.21 28.02
C SER A 140 -8.18 -7.41 27.97
N LYS A 141 -8.62 -8.51 27.35
CA LYS A 141 -9.83 -9.25 27.71
C LYS A 141 -9.68 -10.71 27.33
#